data_AF-A0A831T1W1-F1
#
_entry.id   AF-A0A831T1W1-F1
#
_cell.length_a   1.000
_cell.length_b   1.000
_cell.length_c   1.000
_cell.angle_alpha   90.00
_cell.angle_beta   90.00
_cell.angle_gamma   90.00
#
_symmetry.space_group_name_H-M   'P 1'
#
loop_
_entity.id
_entity.type
_entity.pdbx_description
1 polymer ?
#
loop_
_entity_poly.entity_id
_entity_poly.type
_entity_poly.pdbx_seq_one_letter_code
_entity_poly.pdbx_strand_id
1 'polypeptide(L)'
;MKASKLLGLILLTLLGALSCGPKAKPDFGKEVIPGRDRELFEDGIRQIKKGRYDTGRLLLQNLVATYADSPYLSMSKIAIADSFYREGGTSNLAQAEAEYNEWRQFFSNHPLADDVLFKIAEIHMRQILSADRDITEAKKAEQYLMLLLQQYPETNLRPLAELRLDQVREVLALHDHKIAKLYLNSRKHARGAIGRLSDIATKYPNYSRMDEALYYLAEALVLEEDTEQASQHYAKICRDFPHSEFREKAAKRLEEFGKPVPEPANPNAPAPEKEGVIGGTLGGVMNLLFGARIQVSKDGILIREDGTPDEAVAEALRAVNEGPTITPAATTTTIGRLNQPVQSGAPSSQKASVGDSNQGQDGDGDGAKASSVPSGIEVPMLVGKPYDEAKKNLKKVGLDLEIVSKNYDSKTPKDVIIAQSPEAGAKIKKGRKVRVTVSRGAKL
;
A
#
# COMPACT_ATOMS: atom_id res chain seq x y z
N MET A 1 29.71 -38.09 -77.91
CA MET A 1 29.48 -39.43 -77.32
C MET A 1 29.74 -39.35 -75.81
N LYS A 2 28.72 -39.75 -75.03
CA LYS A 2 28.66 -40.21 -73.63
C LYS A 2 29.79 -39.90 -72.63
N ALA A 3 29.42 -39.26 -71.51
CA ALA A 3 29.46 -39.79 -70.11
C ALA A 3 29.48 -38.59 -69.14
N SER A 4 28.45 -38.29 -68.34
CA SER A 4 27.94 -38.99 -67.14
C SER A 4 28.26 -38.19 -65.86
N LYS A 5 27.24 -37.48 -65.37
CA LYS A 5 26.87 -37.18 -63.97
C LYS A 5 27.94 -37.31 -62.88
N LEU A 6 28.19 -36.21 -62.16
CA LEU A 6 28.40 -36.27 -60.70
C LEU A 6 27.62 -35.14 -60.00
N LEU A 7 26.79 -35.57 -59.05
CA LEU A 7 26.00 -34.78 -58.11
C LEU A 7 26.93 -34.15 -57.07
N GLY A 8 26.77 -32.85 -56.77
CA GLY A 8 27.50 -32.17 -55.70
C GLY A 8 26.69 -30.99 -55.18
N LEU A 9 25.94 -31.26 -54.12
CA LEU A 9 25.10 -30.36 -53.33
C LEU A 9 25.92 -29.16 -52.79
N ILE A 10 25.58 -27.92 -53.18
CA ILE A 10 26.00 -26.70 -52.46
C ILE A 10 24.73 -25.99 -52.01
N LEU A 11 24.28 -26.35 -50.82
CA LEU A 11 23.19 -25.75 -50.08
C LEU A 11 23.79 -24.91 -48.94
N LEU A 12 23.43 -23.63 -48.93
CA LEU A 12 23.22 -22.80 -47.74
C LEU A 12 24.40 -22.57 -46.75
N THR A 13 25.11 -21.47 -46.91
CA THR A 13 25.80 -20.79 -45.79
C THR A 13 25.73 -19.27 -45.92
N LEU A 14 24.57 -18.70 -45.58
CA LEU A 14 24.48 -17.30 -45.17
C LEU A 14 23.54 -17.18 -43.96
N LEU A 15 23.94 -17.81 -42.85
CA LEU A 15 23.39 -17.49 -41.53
C LEU A 15 24.44 -16.65 -40.81
N GLY A 16 24.32 -15.33 -40.99
CA GLY A 16 25.09 -14.36 -40.22
C GLY A 16 24.84 -14.56 -38.73
N ALA A 17 25.91 -14.77 -38.00
CA ALA A 17 25.93 -14.99 -36.56
C ALA A 17 25.25 -13.82 -35.82
N LEU A 18 24.04 -14.04 -35.31
CA LEU A 18 23.62 -13.39 -34.07
C LEU A 18 24.41 -14.07 -32.94
N SER A 19 25.60 -13.52 -32.69
CA SER A 19 26.41 -13.82 -31.51
C SER A 19 25.62 -13.42 -30.26
N CYS A 20 24.93 -14.38 -29.67
CA CYS A 20 24.39 -14.26 -28.32
C CYS A 20 25.57 -14.49 -27.36
N GLY A 21 26.35 -13.43 -27.11
CA GLY A 21 27.42 -13.47 -26.13
C GLY A 21 26.87 -13.75 -24.72
N PRO A 22 27.61 -14.50 -23.87
CA PRO A 22 27.18 -14.74 -22.50
C PRO A 22 27.08 -13.40 -21.77
N LYS A 23 25.92 -13.14 -21.14
CA LYS A 23 25.74 -11.94 -20.32
C LYS A 23 26.78 -11.94 -19.21
N ALA A 24 27.65 -10.94 -19.19
CA ALA A 24 28.65 -10.76 -18.15
C ALA A 24 27.96 -10.80 -16.77
N LYS A 25 28.56 -11.53 -15.83
CA LYS A 25 28.11 -11.53 -14.44
C LYS A 25 28.35 -10.14 -13.84
N PRO A 26 27.47 -9.64 -12.95
CA PRO A 26 27.69 -8.34 -12.31
C PRO A 26 29.03 -8.34 -11.58
N ASP A 27 29.85 -7.31 -11.78
CA ASP A 27 31.14 -7.15 -11.11
C ASP A 27 30.96 -6.42 -9.77
N PHE A 28 31.26 -7.13 -8.68
CA PHE A 28 31.16 -6.64 -7.30
C PHE A 28 32.50 -6.18 -6.71
N GLY A 29 33.49 -5.89 -7.55
CA GLY A 29 34.78 -5.36 -7.12
C GLY A 29 34.65 -4.20 -6.12
N LYS A 30 35.55 -4.19 -5.12
CA LYS A 30 35.59 -3.21 -4.02
C LYS A 30 36.45 -1.98 -4.34
N GLU A 31 37.03 -1.94 -5.53
CA GLU A 31 37.89 -0.84 -5.95
C GLU A 31 37.03 0.36 -6.36
N VAL A 32 37.39 1.51 -5.81
CA VAL A 32 36.78 2.80 -6.11
C VAL A 32 37.23 3.23 -7.51
N ILE A 33 36.31 3.22 -8.46
CA ILE A 33 36.55 3.62 -9.85
C ILE A 33 35.62 4.81 -10.13
N PRO A 34 36.14 5.99 -10.54
CA PRO A 34 35.30 7.13 -10.87
C PRO A 34 34.21 6.77 -11.90
N GLY A 35 32.95 7.12 -11.60
CA GLY A 35 31.79 6.83 -12.44
C GLY A 35 31.17 5.44 -12.26
N ARG A 36 31.82 4.53 -11.52
CA ARG A 36 31.26 3.21 -11.21
C ARG A 36 30.09 3.28 -10.23
N ASP A 37 30.00 4.32 -9.42
CA ASP A 37 28.85 4.58 -8.55
C ASP A 37 27.55 4.70 -9.36
N ARG A 38 27.57 5.45 -10.45
CA ARG A 38 26.43 5.52 -11.38
C ARG A 38 26.07 4.16 -11.97
N GLU A 39 27.07 3.39 -12.41
CA GLU A 39 26.86 2.05 -12.98
C GLU A 39 26.22 1.11 -11.95
N LEU A 40 26.76 1.05 -10.73
CA LEU A 40 26.22 0.25 -9.63
C LEU A 40 24.77 0.64 -9.31
N PHE A 41 24.46 1.93 -9.32
CA PHE A 41 23.10 2.41 -9.12
C PHE A 41 22.17 1.96 -10.24
N GLU A 42 22.49 2.29 -11.49
CA GLU A 42 21.66 1.99 -12.66
C GLU A 42 21.42 0.48 -12.79
N ASP A 43 22.47 -0.33 -12.64
CA ASP A 43 22.36 -1.78 -12.71
C ASP A 43 21.63 -2.37 -11.50
N GLY A 44 21.85 -1.85 -10.29
CA GLY A 44 21.09 -2.22 -9.11
C GLY A 44 19.59 -2.05 -9.32
N ILE A 45 19.16 -0.87 -9.76
CA ILE A 45 17.77 -0.57 -10.12
C ILE A 45 17.28 -1.50 -11.23
N ARG A 46 18.09 -1.73 -12.27
CA ARG A 46 17.75 -2.63 -13.39
C ARG A 46 17.52 -4.06 -12.91
N GLN A 47 18.28 -4.56 -11.93
CA GLN A 47 18.08 -5.89 -11.37
C GLN A 47 16.81 -5.96 -10.52
N ILE A 48 16.55 -4.95 -9.68
CA ILE A 48 15.31 -4.86 -8.88
C ILE A 48 14.08 -4.84 -9.80
N LYS A 49 14.11 -4.07 -10.89
CA LYS A 49 13.03 -4.05 -11.91
C LYS A 49 12.77 -5.43 -12.53
N LYS A 50 13.77 -6.30 -12.60
CA LYS A 50 13.64 -7.68 -13.09
C LYS A 50 13.20 -8.68 -12.02
N GLY A 51 12.88 -8.21 -10.81
CA GLY A 51 12.55 -9.06 -9.66
C GLY A 51 13.76 -9.75 -9.02
N ARG A 52 14.98 -9.39 -9.45
CA ARG A 52 16.24 -9.93 -8.88
C ARG A 52 16.68 -9.05 -7.72
N TYR A 53 15.88 -9.07 -6.66
CA TYR A 53 16.04 -8.18 -5.51
C TYR A 53 17.41 -8.35 -4.83
N ASP A 54 17.87 -9.58 -4.60
CA ASP A 54 19.17 -9.83 -3.95
C ASP A 54 20.34 -9.25 -4.72
N THR A 55 20.40 -9.50 -6.03
CA THR A 55 21.47 -8.97 -6.88
C THR A 55 21.43 -7.45 -6.92
N GLY A 56 20.24 -6.87 -7.02
CA GLY A 56 20.06 -5.43 -7.03
C GLY A 56 20.47 -4.77 -5.72
N ARG A 57 20.04 -5.31 -4.58
CA ARG A 57 20.45 -4.87 -3.24
C ARG A 57 21.96 -4.96 -3.07
N LEU A 58 22.59 -6.05 -3.52
CA LEU A 58 24.04 -6.22 -3.39
C LEU A 58 24.84 -5.16 -4.18
N LEU A 59 24.39 -4.81 -5.39
CA LEU A 59 25.01 -3.74 -6.19
C LEU A 59 24.88 -2.37 -5.50
N LEU A 60 23.69 -2.07 -4.97
CA LEU A 60 23.44 -0.82 -4.26
C LEU A 60 24.16 -0.74 -2.92
N GLN A 61 24.27 -1.86 -2.20
CA GLN A 61 25.06 -1.95 -0.96
C GLN A 61 26.55 -1.75 -1.25
N ASN A 62 27.06 -2.26 -2.38
CA ASN A 62 28.42 -1.97 -2.80
C ASN A 62 28.60 -0.46 -2.99
N LEU A 63 27.68 0.21 -3.67
CA LEU A 63 27.70 1.67 -3.84
C LEU A 63 27.73 2.39 -2.49
N VAL A 64 26.79 2.07 -1.60
CA VAL A 64 26.68 2.70 -0.26
C VAL A 64 27.97 2.51 0.56
N ALA A 65 28.61 1.35 0.45
CA ALA A 65 29.82 1.03 1.19
C ALA A 65 31.09 1.67 0.62
N THR A 66 31.13 1.93 -0.69
CA THR A 66 32.36 2.36 -1.39
C THR A 66 32.37 3.84 -1.77
N TYR A 67 31.21 4.48 -1.92
CA TYR A 67 31.08 5.87 -2.36
C TYR A 67 30.21 6.70 -1.40
N ALA A 68 30.76 7.06 -0.24
CA ALA A 68 30.05 7.84 0.79
C ALA A 68 29.64 9.26 0.33
N ASP A 69 30.33 9.84 -0.64
CA ASP A 69 30.02 11.16 -1.20
C ASP A 69 29.23 11.07 -2.52
N SER A 70 28.74 9.87 -2.88
CA SER A 70 28.07 9.69 -4.16
C SER A 70 26.76 10.48 -4.21
N PRO A 71 26.47 11.17 -5.33
CA PRO A 71 25.16 11.76 -5.58
C PRO A 71 24.01 10.74 -5.54
N TYR A 72 24.30 9.46 -5.75
CA TYR A 72 23.31 8.37 -5.77
C TYR A 72 23.10 7.72 -4.39
N LEU A 73 23.79 8.17 -3.33
CA LEU A 73 23.79 7.50 -2.03
C LEU A 73 22.39 7.44 -1.40
N SER A 74 21.72 8.60 -1.30
CA SER A 74 20.37 8.68 -0.71
C SER A 74 19.38 7.80 -1.45
N MET A 75 19.44 7.83 -2.78
CA MET A 75 18.56 7.08 -3.66
C MET A 75 18.86 5.58 -3.62
N SER A 76 20.13 5.20 -3.48
CA SER A 76 20.52 3.78 -3.33
C SER A 76 19.95 3.17 -2.06
N LYS A 77 19.96 3.93 -0.95
CA LYS A 77 19.36 3.49 0.31
C LYS A 77 17.83 3.35 0.21
N ILE A 78 17.13 4.30 -0.42
CA ILE A 78 15.69 4.15 -0.70
C ILE A 78 15.45 2.92 -1.59
N ALA A 79 16.25 2.71 -2.64
CA ALA A 79 16.10 1.58 -3.56
C ALA A 79 16.23 0.22 -2.85
N ILE A 80 17.13 0.13 -1.87
CA ILE A 80 17.27 -1.04 -1.01
C ILE A 80 15.98 -1.24 -0.20
N ALA A 81 15.47 -0.21 0.48
CA ALA A 81 14.22 -0.28 1.23
C ALA A 81 13.02 -0.69 0.34
N ASP A 82 12.88 -0.05 -0.83
CA ASP A 82 11.87 -0.37 -1.85
C ASP A 82 11.92 -1.82 -2.29
N SER A 83 13.12 -2.37 -2.48
CA SER A 83 13.27 -3.76 -2.91
C SER A 83 12.67 -4.74 -1.91
N PHE A 84 12.91 -4.52 -0.61
CA PHE A 84 12.32 -5.32 0.47
C PHE A 84 10.81 -5.11 0.56
N TYR A 85 10.35 -3.86 0.43
CA TYR A 85 8.94 -3.53 0.42
C TYR A 85 8.16 -4.26 -0.70
N ARG A 86 8.74 -4.29 -1.90
CA ARG A 86 8.16 -4.93 -3.09
C ARG A 86 8.17 -6.45 -3.00
N GLU A 87 9.26 -7.01 -2.48
CA GLU A 87 9.36 -8.45 -2.20
C GLU A 87 8.29 -8.88 -1.18
N GLY A 88 8.02 -8.03 -0.19
CA GLY A 88 6.92 -8.18 0.76
C GLY A 88 7.09 -9.39 1.68
N GLY A 89 6.03 -9.69 2.42
CA GLY A 89 6.10 -10.64 3.54
C GLY A 89 6.69 -10.00 4.80
N THR A 90 6.34 -10.54 5.97
CA THR A 90 6.62 -9.91 7.27
C THR A 90 8.10 -9.59 7.49
N SER A 91 9.00 -10.53 7.15
CA SER A 91 10.45 -10.32 7.33
C SER A 91 10.99 -9.20 6.44
N ASN A 92 10.59 -9.17 5.16
CA ASN A 92 11.08 -8.13 4.26
C ASN A 92 10.43 -6.78 4.56
N LEU A 93 9.16 -6.76 4.99
CA LEU A 93 8.51 -5.52 5.44
C LEU A 93 9.22 -4.92 6.67
N ALA A 94 9.65 -5.76 7.62
CA ALA A 94 10.44 -5.31 8.76
C ALA A 94 11.82 -4.76 8.33
N GLN A 95 12.48 -5.43 7.37
CA GLN A 95 13.74 -4.92 6.82
C GLN A 95 13.53 -3.59 6.09
N ALA A 96 12.46 -3.46 5.29
CA ALA A 96 12.12 -2.21 4.61
C ALA A 96 11.91 -1.06 5.60
N GLU A 97 11.20 -1.31 6.71
CA GLU A 97 10.99 -0.32 7.77
C GLU A 97 12.33 0.14 8.38
N ALA A 98 13.24 -0.81 8.65
CA ALA A 98 14.56 -0.49 9.19
C ALA A 98 15.38 0.38 8.24
N GLU A 99 15.43 0.02 6.95
CA GLU A 99 16.17 0.77 5.92
C GLU A 99 15.60 2.18 5.71
N TYR A 100 14.26 2.32 5.71
CA TYR A 100 13.62 3.63 5.62
C TYR A 100 13.89 4.51 6.85
N ASN A 101 13.86 3.93 8.05
CA ASN A 101 14.17 4.68 9.26
C ASN A 101 15.64 5.10 9.31
N GLU A 102 16.56 4.23 8.89
CA GLU A 102 17.97 4.60 8.73
C GLU A 102 18.12 5.75 7.74
N TRP A 103 17.48 5.66 6.57
CA TRP A 103 17.51 6.74 5.59
C TRP A 103 17.00 8.06 6.19
N ARG A 104 15.88 8.05 6.93
CA ARG A 104 15.33 9.25 7.58
C ARG A 104 16.29 9.87 8.60
N GLN A 105 17.09 9.06 9.27
CA GLN A 105 18.09 9.55 10.22
C GLN A 105 19.18 10.37 9.53
N PHE A 106 19.61 9.96 8.34
CA PHE A 106 20.70 10.61 7.60
C PHE A 106 20.23 11.68 6.60
N PHE A 107 19.01 11.57 6.07
CA PHE A 107 18.48 12.41 5.00
C PHE A 107 17.15 13.10 5.38
N SER A 108 17.02 13.54 6.64
CA SER A 108 15.78 14.12 7.19
C SER A 108 15.25 15.35 6.43
N ASN A 109 16.12 16.13 5.78
CA ASN A 109 15.75 17.33 5.01
C ASN A 109 15.61 17.06 3.49
N HIS A 110 15.67 15.80 3.06
CA HIS A 110 15.60 15.45 1.65
C HIS A 110 14.18 15.65 1.10
N PRO A 111 14.00 16.05 -0.18
CA PRO A 111 12.68 16.27 -0.80
C PRO A 111 11.72 15.07 -0.83
N LEU A 112 12.17 13.89 -0.42
CA LEU A 112 11.38 12.63 -0.38
C LEU A 112 11.12 12.18 1.06
N ALA A 113 11.40 13.03 2.04
CA ALA A 113 11.32 12.64 3.44
C ALA A 113 9.88 12.39 3.92
N ASP A 114 8.92 13.08 3.31
CA ASP A 114 7.49 12.83 3.46
C ASP A 114 7.05 11.53 2.75
N ASP A 115 7.52 11.26 1.52
CA ASP A 115 7.30 9.98 0.82
C ASP A 115 7.80 8.78 1.62
N VAL A 116 9.02 8.87 2.17
CA VAL A 116 9.61 7.81 2.99
C VAL A 116 8.80 7.58 4.26
N LEU A 117 8.36 8.65 4.92
CA LEU A 117 7.52 8.55 6.10
C LEU A 117 6.16 7.92 5.78
N PHE A 118 5.56 8.29 4.65
CA PHE A 118 4.35 7.67 4.16
C PHE A 118 4.54 6.18 3.84
N LYS A 119 5.69 5.78 3.27
CA LYS A 119 6.00 4.36 3.04
C LYS A 119 6.16 3.54 4.30
N ILE A 120 6.68 4.11 5.38
CA ILE A 120 6.72 3.43 6.68
C ILE A 120 5.29 3.20 7.20
N ALA A 121 4.40 4.19 7.10
CA ALA A 121 2.99 4.00 7.44
C ALA A 121 2.36 2.88 6.59
N GLU A 122 2.62 2.87 5.28
CA GLU A 122 2.15 1.85 4.35
C GLU A 122 2.65 0.42 4.70
N ILE A 123 3.88 0.29 5.20
CA ILE A 123 4.40 -0.99 5.71
C ILE A 123 3.53 -1.53 6.85
N HIS A 124 3.21 -0.70 7.84
CA HIS A 124 2.34 -1.11 8.94
C HIS A 124 0.92 -1.39 8.46
N MET A 125 0.40 -0.57 7.55
CA MET A 125 -0.91 -0.76 6.95
C MET A 125 -1.07 -2.10 6.24
N ARG A 126 -0.01 -2.59 5.58
CA ARG A 126 0.00 -3.94 4.96
C ARG A 126 -0.08 -5.07 5.97
N GLN A 127 0.33 -4.81 7.20
CA GLN A 127 0.37 -5.79 8.29
C GLN A 127 -0.86 -5.69 9.20
N ILE A 128 -1.75 -4.73 8.97
CA ILE A 128 -3.01 -4.60 9.70
C ILE A 128 -3.86 -5.85 9.49
N LEU A 129 -4.26 -6.45 10.60
CA LEU A 129 -5.16 -7.60 10.65
C LEU A 129 -6.61 -7.14 10.82
N SER A 130 -7.54 -8.09 10.83
CA SER A 130 -8.94 -7.78 11.16
C SER A 130 -9.05 -7.19 12.56
N ALA A 131 -10.08 -6.35 12.77
CA ALA A 131 -10.31 -5.67 14.04
C ALA A 131 -10.51 -6.60 15.25
N ASP A 132 -10.69 -7.91 15.07
CA ASP A 132 -10.78 -8.89 16.18
C ASP A 132 -9.42 -9.40 16.65
N ARG A 133 -8.34 -9.10 15.90
CA ARG A 133 -6.99 -9.59 16.12
C ARG A 133 -6.11 -8.47 16.71
N ASP A 134 -4.80 -8.70 16.73
CA ASP A 134 -3.83 -7.72 17.19
C ASP A 134 -3.87 -6.44 16.34
N ILE A 135 -3.93 -5.29 17.02
CA ILE A 135 -4.05 -3.95 16.43
C ILE A 135 -2.76 -3.13 16.52
N THR A 136 -1.63 -3.74 16.89
CA THR A 136 -0.35 -3.03 17.07
C THR A 136 0.07 -2.33 15.80
N GLU A 137 -0.04 -3.02 14.66
CA GLU A 137 0.31 -2.47 13.35
C GLU A 137 -0.65 -1.34 12.94
N ALA A 138 -1.93 -1.41 13.33
CA ALA A 138 -2.88 -0.31 13.09
C ALA A 138 -2.51 0.95 13.90
N LYS A 139 -2.10 0.79 15.16
CA LYS A 139 -1.63 1.90 15.99
C LYS A 139 -0.35 2.53 15.44
N LYS A 140 0.62 1.73 15.00
CA LYS A 140 1.84 2.24 14.37
C LYS A 140 1.53 3.00 13.08
N ALA A 141 0.66 2.45 12.23
CA ALA A 141 0.20 3.14 11.03
C ALA A 141 -0.42 4.50 11.34
N GLU A 142 -1.32 4.57 12.33
CA GLU A 142 -1.91 5.84 12.79
C GLU A 142 -0.82 6.83 13.23
N GLN A 143 0.13 6.38 14.06
CA GLN A 143 1.22 7.21 14.56
C GLN A 143 2.05 7.82 13.43
N TYR A 144 2.46 7.01 12.44
CA TYR A 144 3.26 7.51 11.32
C TYR A 144 2.47 8.43 10.37
N LEU A 145 1.19 8.16 10.13
CA LEU A 145 0.32 9.05 9.35
C LEU A 145 0.10 10.39 10.05
N MET A 146 -0.12 10.38 11.37
CA MET A 146 -0.20 11.61 12.16
C MET A 146 1.12 12.37 12.15
N LEU A 147 2.25 11.67 12.31
CA LEU A 147 3.58 12.28 12.24
C LEU A 147 3.83 12.94 10.88
N LEU A 148 3.42 12.30 9.77
CA LEU A 148 3.50 12.88 8.43
C LEU A 148 2.74 14.19 8.32
N LEU A 149 1.47 14.20 8.73
CA LEU A 149 0.60 15.38 8.67
C LEU A 149 1.07 16.52 9.60
N GLN A 150 1.74 16.17 10.69
CA GLN A 150 2.30 17.14 11.65
C GLN A 150 3.63 17.72 11.16
N GLN A 151 4.54 16.87 10.70
CA GLN A 151 5.90 17.26 10.33
C GLN A 151 5.96 17.92 8.95
N TYR A 152 5.07 17.52 8.02
CA TYR A 152 5.03 18.04 6.64
C TYR A 152 3.65 18.60 6.30
N PRO A 153 3.26 19.78 6.83
CA PRO A 153 1.91 20.28 6.63
C PRO A 153 1.53 20.57 5.18
N GLU A 154 2.49 20.93 4.34
CA GLU A 154 2.26 21.30 2.94
C GLU A 154 2.53 20.15 1.95
N THR A 155 2.64 18.90 2.42
CA THR A 155 2.90 17.75 1.55
C THR A 155 1.75 17.51 0.55
N ASN A 156 2.11 17.19 -0.70
CA ASN A 156 1.15 16.78 -1.74
C ASN A 156 0.45 15.45 -1.38
N LEU A 157 1.04 14.67 -0.48
CA LEU A 157 0.47 13.41 0.01
C LEU A 157 -0.67 13.63 1.03
N ARG A 158 -0.92 14.86 1.50
CA ARG A 158 -1.88 15.14 2.57
C ARG A 158 -3.27 14.53 2.32
N PRO A 159 -3.93 14.73 1.15
CA PRO A 159 -5.26 14.17 0.92
C PRO A 159 -5.27 12.64 0.99
N LEU A 160 -4.19 12.01 0.50
CA LEU A 160 -4.03 10.56 0.57
C LEU A 160 -3.76 10.10 2.01
N ALA A 161 -2.88 10.79 2.75
CA ALA A 161 -2.54 10.47 4.13
C ALA A 161 -3.74 10.62 5.07
N GLU A 162 -4.55 11.67 4.91
CA GLU A 162 -5.80 11.86 5.65
C GLU A 162 -6.80 10.74 5.36
N LEU A 163 -6.97 10.36 4.08
CA LEU A 163 -7.79 9.21 3.70
C LEU A 163 -7.28 7.90 4.33
N ARG A 164 -5.96 7.66 4.34
CA ARG A 164 -5.37 6.47 4.99
C ARG A 164 -5.57 6.49 6.49
N LEU A 165 -5.47 7.66 7.11
CA LEU A 165 -5.65 7.84 8.54
C LEU A 165 -7.07 7.51 8.94
N ASP A 166 -8.07 7.99 8.19
CA ASP A 166 -9.47 7.62 8.40
C ASP A 166 -9.69 6.10 8.25
N GLN A 167 -9.09 5.46 7.25
CA GLN A 167 -9.17 4.00 7.06
C GLN A 167 -8.55 3.20 8.22
N VAL A 168 -7.40 3.63 8.72
CA VAL A 168 -6.74 2.98 9.87
C VAL A 168 -7.56 3.17 11.14
N ARG A 169 -8.10 4.38 11.36
CA ARG A 169 -8.96 4.71 12.49
C ARG A 169 -10.28 3.95 12.49
N GLU A 170 -10.82 3.65 11.31
CA GLU A 170 -12.00 2.78 11.18
C GLU A 170 -11.72 1.40 11.79
N VAL A 171 -10.55 0.81 11.52
CA VAL A 171 -10.14 -0.49 12.09
C VAL A 171 -9.97 -0.41 13.62
N LEU A 172 -9.31 0.64 14.10
CA LEU A 172 -9.09 0.87 15.54
C LEU A 172 -10.42 1.07 16.28
N ALA A 173 -11.31 1.90 15.75
CA ALA A 173 -12.64 2.14 16.30
C ALA A 173 -13.49 0.86 16.29
N LEU A 174 -13.42 0.08 15.21
CA LEU A 174 -14.16 -1.18 15.10
C LEU A 174 -13.70 -2.21 16.14
N HIS A 175 -12.40 -2.28 16.45
CA HIS A 175 -11.86 -3.16 17.48
C HIS A 175 -12.50 -2.87 18.84
N ASP A 176 -12.43 -1.62 19.29
CA ASP A 176 -12.98 -1.20 20.57
C ASP A 176 -14.51 -1.31 20.62
N HIS A 177 -15.18 -1.03 19.50
CA HIS A 177 -16.63 -1.14 19.39
C HIS A 177 -17.08 -2.60 19.59
N LYS A 178 -16.42 -3.56 18.94
CA LYS A 178 -16.76 -4.99 19.09
C LYS A 178 -16.55 -5.47 20.52
N ILE A 179 -15.48 -5.05 21.20
CA ILE A 179 -15.24 -5.38 22.60
C ILE A 179 -16.31 -4.77 23.50
N ALA A 180 -16.68 -3.51 23.27
CA ALA A 180 -17.72 -2.84 24.03
C ALA A 180 -19.07 -3.57 23.90
N LYS A 181 -19.45 -3.99 22.69
CA LYS A 181 -20.67 -4.80 22.46
C LYS A 181 -20.62 -6.13 23.21
N LEU A 182 -19.47 -6.81 23.22
CA LEU A 182 -19.30 -8.05 23.98
C LEU A 182 -19.51 -7.82 25.49
N TYR A 183 -18.97 -6.73 26.04
CA TYR A 183 -19.13 -6.38 27.45
C TYR A 183 -20.60 -6.12 27.81
N LEU A 184 -21.33 -5.40 26.95
CA LEU A 184 -22.75 -5.11 27.15
C LEU A 184 -23.64 -6.36 27.02
N ASN A 185 -23.28 -7.32 26.17
CA ASN A 185 -24.02 -8.59 26.08
C ASN A 185 -24.01 -9.35 27.42
N SER A 186 -22.91 -9.29 28.16
CA SER A 186 -22.81 -9.91 29.48
C SER A 186 -23.52 -9.12 30.59
N ARG A 187 -23.86 -7.85 30.35
CA ARG A 187 -24.35 -6.84 31.31
C ARG A 187 -23.50 -6.65 32.58
N LYS A 188 -22.30 -7.23 32.65
CA LYS A 188 -21.43 -7.20 33.85
C LYS A 188 -20.34 -6.14 33.80
N HIS A 189 -20.04 -5.61 32.62
CA HIS A 189 -18.87 -4.75 32.39
C HIS A 189 -19.24 -3.45 31.66
N ALA A 190 -20.35 -2.82 32.04
CA ALA A 190 -20.85 -1.60 31.39
C ALA A 190 -19.85 -0.44 31.50
N ARG A 191 -19.26 -0.19 32.67
CA ARG A 191 -18.15 0.79 32.83
C ARG A 191 -16.97 0.58 31.86
N GLY A 192 -16.61 -0.67 31.58
CA GLY A 192 -15.54 -0.99 30.62
C GLY A 192 -15.95 -0.76 29.15
N ALA A 193 -17.24 -0.84 28.85
CA ALA A 193 -17.79 -0.48 27.55
C ALA A 193 -17.88 1.04 27.37
N ILE A 194 -18.30 1.77 28.41
CA ILE A 194 -18.35 3.25 28.41
C ILE A 194 -16.99 3.83 28.04
N GLY A 195 -15.91 3.41 28.72
CA GLY A 195 -14.58 3.95 28.43
C GLY A 195 -14.16 3.79 26.97
N ARG A 196 -14.41 2.62 26.38
CA ARG A 196 -14.09 2.34 24.96
C ARG A 196 -14.95 3.14 23.99
N LEU A 197 -16.26 3.20 24.24
CA LEU A 197 -17.18 3.91 23.34
C LEU A 197 -17.02 5.43 23.42
N SER A 198 -16.70 5.97 24.61
CA SER A 198 -16.32 7.37 24.77
C SER A 198 -15.01 7.71 24.05
N ASP A 199 -14.03 6.81 24.09
CA ASP A 199 -12.79 6.95 23.32
C ASP A 199 -13.07 6.98 21.82
N ILE A 200 -13.98 6.13 21.32
CA ILE A 200 -14.39 6.17 19.90
C ILE A 200 -15.03 7.50 19.55
N ALA A 201 -15.97 7.97 20.36
CA ALA A 201 -16.72 9.21 20.11
C ALA A 201 -15.81 10.46 20.11
N THR A 202 -14.67 10.41 20.80
CA THR A 202 -13.74 11.54 20.92
C THR A 202 -12.57 11.45 19.94
N LYS A 203 -11.95 10.28 19.78
CA LYS A 203 -10.74 10.08 18.96
C LYS A 203 -11.05 9.84 17.49
N TYR A 204 -12.21 9.25 17.18
CA TYR A 204 -12.56 8.82 15.82
C TYR A 204 -13.89 9.43 15.36
N PRO A 205 -13.99 10.77 15.21
CA PRO A 205 -15.25 11.45 14.88
C PRO A 205 -15.85 11.03 13.52
N ASN A 206 -15.03 10.55 12.59
CA ASN A 206 -15.43 10.08 11.26
C ASN A 206 -15.77 8.58 11.21
N TYR A 207 -15.82 7.89 12.35
CA TYR A 207 -16.09 6.45 12.39
C TYR A 207 -17.43 6.10 11.73
N SER A 208 -17.44 5.14 10.81
CA SER A 208 -18.62 4.84 9.98
C SER A 208 -19.84 4.37 10.78
N ARG A 209 -19.61 3.80 11.97
CA ARG A 209 -20.65 3.29 12.89
C ARG A 209 -20.78 4.15 14.14
N MET A 210 -20.55 5.45 14.02
CA MET A 210 -20.67 6.39 15.13
C MET A 210 -22.08 6.42 15.74
N ASP A 211 -23.11 6.29 14.91
CA ASP A 211 -24.51 6.21 15.35
C ASP A 211 -24.74 5.01 16.29
N GLU A 212 -24.26 3.83 15.90
CA GLU A 212 -24.30 2.61 16.69
C GLU A 212 -23.46 2.73 17.97
N ALA A 213 -22.24 3.25 17.86
CA ALA A 213 -21.35 3.43 19.01
C ALA A 213 -21.93 4.37 20.06
N LEU A 214 -22.53 5.49 19.64
CA LEU A 214 -23.23 6.43 20.53
C LEU A 214 -24.46 5.79 21.17
N TYR A 215 -25.20 4.97 20.42
CA TYR A 215 -26.37 4.27 20.96
C TYR A 215 -25.95 3.29 22.08
N TYR A 216 -24.94 2.47 21.84
CA TYR A 216 -24.43 1.56 22.85
C TYR A 216 -23.77 2.28 24.02
N LEU A 217 -23.16 3.45 23.81
CA LEU A 217 -22.61 4.27 24.88
C LEU A 217 -23.74 4.74 25.81
N ALA A 218 -24.83 5.24 25.23
CA ALA A 218 -26.00 5.66 25.97
C ALA A 218 -26.64 4.48 26.73
N GLU A 219 -26.80 3.32 26.10
CA GLU A 219 -27.32 2.12 26.78
C GLU A 219 -26.39 1.66 27.92
N ALA A 220 -25.07 1.77 27.74
CA ALA A 220 -24.10 1.47 28.79
C ALA A 220 -24.20 2.43 29.97
N LEU A 221 -24.39 3.72 29.72
CA LEU A 221 -24.60 4.76 30.74
C LEU A 221 -25.89 4.53 31.52
N VAL A 222 -26.97 4.10 30.85
CA VAL A 222 -28.23 3.71 31.51
C VAL A 222 -28.01 2.54 32.47
N LEU A 223 -27.19 1.55 32.12
CA LEU A 223 -26.86 0.43 33.01
C LEU A 223 -26.07 0.88 34.26
N GLU A 224 -25.33 1.98 34.17
CA GLU A 224 -24.62 2.61 35.30
C GLU A 224 -25.46 3.73 35.95
N GLU A 225 -26.75 3.81 35.64
CA GLU A 225 -27.72 4.78 36.19
C GLU A 225 -27.45 6.26 35.85
N ASP A 226 -26.53 6.55 34.92
CA ASP A 226 -26.25 7.91 34.44
C ASP A 226 -27.18 8.30 33.29
N THR A 227 -28.44 8.51 33.65
CA THR A 227 -29.52 8.85 32.70
C THR A 227 -29.35 10.23 32.05
N GLU A 228 -28.65 11.16 32.71
CA GLU A 228 -28.43 12.50 32.17
C GLU A 228 -27.45 12.45 30.99
N GLN A 229 -26.30 11.81 31.16
CA GLN A 229 -25.35 11.63 30.06
C GLN A 229 -25.93 10.74 28.95
N ALA A 230 -26.65 9.67 29.32
CA ALA A 230 -27.33 8.83 28.33
C ALA A 230 -28.29 9.64 27.45
N SER A 231 -29.10 10.52 28.06
CA SER A 231 -30.03 11.41 27.35
C SER A 231 -29.31 12.31 26.36
N GLN A 232 -28.14 12.85 26.72
CA GLN A 232 -27.35 13.70 25.82
C GLN A 232 -26.89 12.93 24.57
N HIS A 233 -26.46 11.69 24.74
CA HIS A 233 -26.07 10.84 23.62
C HIS A 233 -27.26 10.42 22.74
N TYR A 234 -28.41 10.07 23.32
CA TYR A 234 -29.62 9.81 22.53
C TYR A 234 -30.06 11.04 21.74
N ALA A 235 -30.05 12.22 22.37
CA ALA A 235 -30.37 13.48 21.71
C ALA A 235 -29.41 13.76 20.55
N LYS A 236 -28.12 13.49 20.74
CA LYS A 236 -27.10 13.59 19.68
C LYS A 236 -27.42 12.67 18.50
N ILE A 237 -27.86 11.43 18.74
CA ILE A 237 -28.24 10.49 17.68
C ILE A 237 -29.43 11.04 16.88
N CYS A 238 -30.48 11.49 17.57
CA CYS A 238 -31.67 12.04 16.92
C CYS A 238 -31.38 13.28 16.08
N ARG A 239 -30.45 14.13 16.56
CA ARG A 239 -30.04 15.38 15.91
C ARG A 239 -29.11 15.15 14.72
N ASP A 240 -28.07 14.35 14.90
CA ASP A 240 -26.95 14.24 13.95
C ASP A 240 -27.14 13.09 12.93
N PHE A 241 -27.95 12.08 13.24
CA PHE A 241 -28.15 10.88 12.39
C PHE A 241 -29.64 10.61 12.08
N PRO A 242 -30.31 11.49 11.30
CA PRO A 242 -31.76 11.43 11.04
C PRO A 242 -32.26 10.14 10.37
N HIS A 243 -31.42 9.46 9.59
CA HIS A 243 -31.78 8.21 8.91
C HIS A 243 -31.06 6.97 9.46
N SER A 244 -30.50 7.06 10.68
CA SER A 244 -29.97 5.88 11.37
C SER A 244 -31.10 4.98 11.88
N GLU A 245 -30.89 3.66 11.83
CA GLU A 245 -31.78 2.68 12.49
C GLU A 245 -31.87 2.86 14.01
N PHE A 246 -30.92 3.60 14.62
CA PHE A 246 -30.89 3.88 16.04
C PHE A 246 -31.66 5.15 16.42
N ARG A 247 -32.07 5.98 15.44
CA ARG A 247 -32.80 7.22 15.72
C ARG A 247 -34.10 6.95 16.46
N GLU A 248 -34.93 6.05 15.95
CA GLU A 248 -36.24 5.76 16.54
C GLU A 248 -36.10 5.16 17.94
N LYS A 249 -35.12 4.27 18.12
CA LYS A 249 -34.78 3.70 19.43
C LYS A 249 -34.32 4.77 20.42
N ALA A 250 -33.46 5.68 19.99
CA ALA A 250 -32.98 6.80 20.81
C ALA A 250 -34.10 7.78 21.17
N ALA A 251 -34.99 8.10 20.23
CA ALA A 251 -36.14 8.98 20.47
C ALA A 251 -37.07 8.38 21.53
N LYS A 252 -37.38 7.08 21.43
CA LYS A 252 -38.18 6.37 22.42
C LYS A 252 -37.54 6.40 23.81
N ARG A 253 -36.22 6.22 23.91
CA ARG A 253 -35.49 6.33 25.19
C ARG A 253 -35.60 7.72 25.81
N LEU A 254 -35.53 8.78 25.00
CA LEU A 254 -35.71 10.16 25.48
C LEU A 254 -37.13 10.38 26.02
N GLU A 255 -38.14 9.89 25.32
CA GLU A 255 -39.54 9.96 25.75
C GLU A 255 -39.74 9.21 27.08
N GLU A 256 -39.18 8.00 27.21
CA GLU A 256 -39.18 7.22 28.47
C GLU A 256 -38.54 8.00 29.63
N PHE A 257 -37.54 8.83 29.35
CA PHE A 257 -36.88 9.69 30.34
C PHE A 257 -37.56 11.05 30.54
N GLY A 258 -38.67 11.31 29.86
CA GLY A 258 -39.35 12.61 29.89
C GLY A 258 -38.53 13.77 29.31
N LYS A 259 -37.55 13.47 28.44
CA LYS A 259 -36.69 14.44 27.78
C LYS A 259 -37.23 14.73 26.37
N PRO A 260 -37.13 15.97 25.87
CA PRO A 260 -37.59 16.30 24.53
C PRO A 260 -36.73 15.62 23.46
N VAL A 261 -37.37 15.13 22.40
CA VAL A 261 -36.69 14.59 21.22
C VAL A 261 -36.28 15.77 20.33
N PRO A 262 -34.98 16.01 20.09
CA PRO A 262 -34.55 17.12 19.27
C PRO A 262 -34.87 16.86 17.79
N GLU A 263 -35.16 17.95 17.07
CA GLU A 263 -35.26 17.93 15.62
C GLU A 263 -33.89 17.65 14.97
N PRO A 264 -33.86 16.99 13.80
CA PRO A 264 -32.62 16.72 13.10
C PRO A 264 -31.96 18.02 12.62
N ALA A 265 -30.66 18.19 12.89
CA ALA A 265 -29.92 19.38 12.47
C ALA A 265 -29.83 19.50 10.94
N ASN A 266 -29.80 18.38 10.23
CA ASN A 266 -29.89 18.33 8.78
C ASN A 266 -30.83 17.17 8.35
N PRO A 267 -32.12 17.44 8.07
CA PRO A 267 -33.08 16.41 7.68
C PRO A 267 -32.71 15.62 6.41
N ASN A 268 -31.82 16.15 5.57
CA ASN A 268 -31.39 15.53 4.32
C ASN A 268 -30.01 14.85 4.43
N ALA A 269 -29.46 14.74 5.65
CA ALA A 269 -28.20 14.03 5.84
C ALA A 269 -28.36 12.58 5.33
N PRO A 270 -27.38 12.01 4.60
CA PRO A 270 -27.49 10.63 4.18
C PRO A 270 -27.57 9.71 5.40
N ALA A 271 -28.25 8.57 5.25
CA ALA A 271 -28.14 7.51 6.24
C ALA A 271 -26.66 7.17 6.46
N PRO A 272 -26.24 6.87 7.71
CA PRO A 272 -24.89 6.37 7.94
C PRO A 272 -24.67 5.20 7.00
N GLU A 273 -23.74 5.36 6.05
CA GLU A 273 -23.20 4.23 5.31
C GLU A 273 -22.36 3.46 6.32
N LYS A 274 -23.04 2.65 7.14
CA LYS A 274 -22.39 1.60 7.89
C LYS A 274 -21.71 0.81 6.80
N GLU A 275 -20.39 0.80 6.77
CA GLU A 275 -19.69 -0.13 5.88
C GLU A 275 -20.20 -1.52 6.26
N GLY A 276 -21.14 -1.97 5.44
CA GLY A 276 -21.93 -3.14 5.69
C GLY A 276 -21.00 -4.30 5.50
N VAL A 277 -20.98 -5.19 6.47
CA VAL A 277 -20.95 -6.60 6.13
C VAL A 277 -22.18 -6.82 5.23
N ILE A 278 -22.03 -6.68 3.91
CA ILE A 278 -23.17 -6.87 3.00
C ILE A 278 -23.47 -8.36 2.95
N GLY A 279 -24.64 -8.68 3.51
CA GLY A 279 -25.50 -9.82 3.27
C GLY A 279 -24.99 -10.97 2.40
N GLY A 280 -24.93 -12.16 3.01
CA GLY A 280 -25.59 -13.36 2.50
C GLY A 280 -25.06 -14.02 1.22
N THR A 281 -23.99 -13.54 0.60
CA THR A 281 -23.36 -14.23 -0.53
C THR A 281 -21.88 -14.47 -0.25
N LEU A 282 -21.33 -15.56 -0.78
CA LEU A 282 -19.94 -16.00 -0.61
C LEU A 282 -18.89 -14.89 -0.87
N GLY A 283 -19.27 -13.78 -1.52
CA GLY A 283 -18.44 -12.57 -1.69
C GLY A 283 -18.32 -11.66 -0.45
N GLY A 284 -19.31 -11.63 0.44
CA GLY A 284 -19.31 -10.80 1.66
C GLY A 284 -18.37 -11.31 2.75
N VAL A 285 -18.17 -12.63 2.82
CA VAL A 285 -17.21 -13.27 3.75
C VAL A 285 -15.76 -13.06 3.27
N MET A 286 -15.54 -13.05 1.95
CA MET A 286 -14.23 -12.71 1.39
C MET A 286 -13.90 -11.23 1.56
N ASN A 287 -14.89 -10.33 1.59
CA ASN A 287 -14.69 -8.91 1.92
C ASN A 287 -14.42 -8.67 3.42
N LEU A 288 -14.87 -9.56 4.31
CA LEU A 288 -14.54 -9.50 5.74
C LEU A 288 -13.20 -10.19 6.08
N LEU A 289 -12.81 -11.20 5.29
CA LEU A 289 -11.49 -11.83 5.38
C LEU A 289 -10.38 -11.02 4.68
N PHE A 290 -10.72 -10.12 3.74
CA PHE A 290 -9.75 -9.37 2.90
C PHE A 290 -10.09 -7.91 2.53
N GLY A 291 -11.15 -7.27 3.06
CA GLY A 291 -11.82 -6.16 2.34
C GLY A 291 -12.35 -4.97 3.14
N ALA A 292 -11.58 -4.45 4.09
CA ALA A 292 -11.32 -3.00 4.06
C ALA A 292 -9.94 -2.88 3.46
N ARG A 293 -9.85 -2.81 2.12
CA ARG A 293 -8.55 -2.56 1.49
C ARG A 293 -8.12 -1.17 1.89
N ILE A 294 -7.34 -1.06 2.95
CA ILE A 294 -6.27 -0.10 2.99
C ILE A 294 -5.44 -0.43 1.76
N GLN A 295 -5.72 0.26 0.66
CA GLN A 295 -5.12 -0.02 -0.64
C GLN A 295 -3.67 0.46 -0.61
N VAL A 296 -2.82 -0.24 0.13
CA VAL A 296 -1.42 0.12 0.20
C VAL A 296 -0.79 -0.13 -1.16
N SER A 297 -0.15 0.90 -1.73
CA SER A 297 0.54 0.73 -3.00
C SER A 297 1.63 -0.33 -2.85
N LYS A 298 1.77 -1.23 -3.83
CA LYS A 298 2.93 -2.15 -3.85
C LYS A 298 4.17 -1.49 -4.43
N ASP A 299 4.03 -0.28 -4.94
CA ASP A 299 5.07 0.48 -5.57
C ASP A 299 5.97 1.10 -4.50
N GLY A 300 7.28 0.98 -4.73
CA GLY A 300 8.27 1.70 -3.94
C GLY A 300 8.26 3.19 -4.27
N ILE A 301 9.10 3.96 -3.60
CA ILE A 301 9.29 5.40 -3.87
C ILE A 301 9.97 5.60 -5.21
N LEU A 302 10.92 4.75 -5.61
CA LEU A 302 11.72 4.93 -6.82
C LEU A 302 11.20 4.15 -8.02
N ILE A 303 10.43 3.08 -7.77
CA ILE A 303 10.05 2.12 -8.79
C ILE A 303 8.55 1.87 -8.74
N ARG A 304 7.87 2.45 -9.71
CA ARG A 304 6.47 2.16 -10.02
C ARG A 304 6.31 0.81 -10.75
N GLU A 305 5.16 0.18 -10.58
CA GLU A 305 4.79 -1.07 -11.28
C GLU A 305 4.85 -0.93 -12.81
N ASP A 306 4.59 0.27 -13.34
CA ASP A 306 4.68 0.58 -14.77
C ASP A 306 6.13 0.78 -15.28
N GLY A 307 7.11 0.75 -14.37
CA GLY A 307 8.53 0.87 -14.66
C GLY A 307 9.03 2.31 -14.82
N THR A 308 8.16 3.31 -14.70
CA THR A 308 8.55 4.74 -14.71
C THR A 308 9.22 5.10 -13.38
N PRO A 309 10.26 5.96 -13.39
CA PRO A 309 10.73 6.59 -12.15
C PRO A 309 9.60 7.44 -11.58
N ASP A 310 9.47 7.47 -10.26
CA ASP A 310 8.55 8.41 -9.64
C ASP A 310 8.95 9.85 -10.02
N GLU A 311 7.99 10.72 -10.28
CA GLU A 311 8.26 12.03 -10.91
C GLU A 311 9.02 12.96 -9.96
N ALA A 312 8.68 12.93 -8.67
CA ALA A 312 9.40 13.64 -7.61
C ALA A 312 10.84 13.11 -7.45
N VAL A 313 11.00 11.79 -7.62
CA VAL A 313 12.31 11.11 -7.63
C VAL A 313 13.12 11.48 -8.88
N ALA A 314 12.47 11.55 -10.04
CA ALA A 314 13.08 11.91 -11.30
C ALA A 314 13.57 13.36 -11.28
N GLU A 315 12.81 14.27 -10.68
CA GLU A 315 13.20 15.65 -10.45
C GLU A 315 14.37 15.75 -9.46
N ALA A 316 14.34 15.03 -8.34
CA ALA A 316 15.46 14.96 -7.41
C ALA A 316 16.73 14.44 -8.08
N LEU A 317 16.63 13.40 -8.91
CA LEU A 317 17.76 12.87 -9.69
C LEU A 317 18.26 13.87 -10.74
N ARG A 318 17.41 14.69 -11.35
CA ARG A 318 17.83 15.75 -12.29
C ARG A 318 18.59 16.85 -11.57
N ALA A 319 18.08 17.33 -10.44
CA ALA A 319 18.75 18.35 -9.63
C ALA A 319 20.15 17.91 -9.17
N VAL A 320 20.31 16.64 -8.82
CA VAL A 320 21.60 16.04 -8.47
C VAL A 320 22.56 15.97 -9.67
N ASN A 321 22.04 15.70 -10.88
CA ASN A 321 22.85 15.64 -12.10
C ASN A 321 23.19 17.01 -12.71
N GLU A 322 22.43 18.07 -12.36
CA GLU A 322 22.64 19.44 -12.83
C GLU A 322 23.55 20.26 -11.88
N GLY A 323 23.86 19.74 -10.69
CA GLY A 323 24.89 20.29 -9.80
C GLY A 323 26.30 20.13 -10.38
N PRO A 324 27.31 20.90 -9.92
CA PRO A 324 28.69 20.73 -10.37
C PRO A 324 29.11 19.27 -10.16
N THR A 325 29.66 18.66 -11.21
CA THR A 325 30.13 17.26 -11.19
C THR A 325 31.29 17.17 -10.20
N ILE A 326 30.99 16.98 -8.92
CA ILE A 326 31.98 16.57 -7.95
C ILE A 326 32.35 15.15 -8.36
N THR A 327 33.45 15.03 -9.10
CA THR A 327 34.09 13.73 -9.30
C THR A 327 34.48 13.29 -7.90
N PRO A 328 33.91 12.21 -7.34
CA PRO A 328 34.28 11.81 -5.99
C PRO A 328 35.78 11.50 -6.01
N ALA A 329 36.56 12.30 -5.28
CA ALA A 329 37.93 11.95 -4.99
C ALA A 329 37.87 10.68 -4.15
N ALA A 330 38.49 9.60 -4.63
CA ALA A 330 38.57 8.34 -3.91
C ALA A 330 39.25 8.56 -2.55
N THR A 331 38.46 8.75 -1.50
CA THR A 331 38.98 8.77 -0.14
C THR A 331 38.85 7.36 0.40
N THR A 332 39.92 6.60 0.30
CA THR A 332 40.05 5.30 0.99
C THR A 332 40.06 5.56 2.49
N THR A 333 38.91 5.53 3.15
CA THR A 333 38.89 5.26 4.58
C THR A 333 38.98 3.75 4.76
N THR A 334 40.14 3.27 5.22
CA THR A 334 40.29 1.92 5.76
C THR A 334 39.32 1.76 6.93
N ILE A 335 38.14 1.18 6.68
CA ILE A 335 37.23 0.78 7.76
C ILE A 335 37.88 -0.39 8.50
N GLY A 336 38.38 -0.09 9.69
CA GLY A 336 38.79 -1.11 10.65
C GLY A 336 37.62 -2.02 11.00
N ARG A 337 37.89 -3.33 10.91
CA ARG A 337 37.10 -4.47 11.42
C ARG A 337 35.94 -4.11 12.36
N LEU A 338 34.72 -4.41 11.91
CA LEU A 338 33.61 -4.79 12.79
C LEU A 338 33.14 -6.18 12.38
N ASN A 339 33.84 -7.17 12.92
CA ASN A 339 33.35 -8.54 13.04
C ASN A 339 33.56 -8.93 14.51
N GLN A 340 32.52 -8.82 15.31
CA GLN A 340 32.39 -9.59 16.54
C GLN A 340 31.06 -10.36 16.48
N PRO A 341 31.09 -11.69 16.45
CA PRO A 341 29.91 -12.50 16.66
C PRO A 341 29.55 -12.50 18.14
N VAL A 342 28.25 -12.31 18.42
CA VAL A 342 27.64 -12.50 19.72
C VAL A 342 27.87 -13.96 20.16
N GLN A 343 28.53 -14.14 21.30
CA GLN A 343 28.66 -15.43 21.97
C GLN A 343 27.31 -15.82 22.58
N SER A 344 26.81 -17.01 22.25
CA SER A 344 25.86 -17.75 23.09
C SER A 344 26.41 -19.16 23.28
N GLY A 345 26.64 -19.54 24.54
CA GLY A 345 27.28 -20.78 24.94
C GLY A 345 26.48 -22.04 24.58
N ALA A 346 27.22 -23.11 24.27
CA ALA A 346 26.74 -24.48 24.33
C ALA A 346 26.68 -24.97 25.79
N PRO A 347 25.99 -26.08 26.07
CA PRO A 347 26.78 -27.32 26.11
C PRO A 347 26.12 -28.59 25.53
N SER A 348 27.02 -29.46 25.06
CA SER A 348 27.07 -30.93 25.14
C SER A 348 26.07 -31.82 24.36
N SER A 349 26.61 -32.42 23.29
CA SER A 349 26.88 -33.86 23.11
C SER A 349 25.78 -34.91 23.33
N GLN A 350 25.42 -35.65 22.27
CA GLN A 350 25.54 -37.13 22.20
C GLN A 350 25.24 -37.72 20.79
N LYS A 351 26.31 -38.22 20.15
CA LYS A 351 26.55 -39.54 19.50
C LYS A 351 25.61 -40.18 18.45
N ALA A 352 26.29 -40.75 17.42
CA ALA A 352 25.99 -41.89 16.51
C ALA A 352 25.07 -41.61 15.29
N SER A 353 25.27 -42.13 14.07
CA SER A 353 26.25 -43.07 13.46
C SER A 353 26.11 -43.07 11.92
N VAL A 354 27.24 -43.05 11.22
CA VAL A 354 27.70 -43.90 10.07
C VAL A 354 26.71 -44.49 9.05
N GLY A 355 27.10 -44.39 7.75
CA GLY A 355 26.68 -45.22 6.60
C GLY A 355 26.29 -44.35 5.39
N ASP A 356 27.22 -43.83 4.59
CA ASP A 356 27.96 -44.41 3.46
C ASP A 356 27.18 -44.65 2.15
N SER A 357 27.74 -44.05 1.10
CA SER A 357 27.74 -44.33 -0.35
C SER A 357 26.46 -44.60 -1.18
N ASN A 358 26.17 -43.61 -2.02
CA ASN A 358 26.35 -43.60 -3.49
C ASN A 358 25.35 -44.26 -4.47
N GLN A 359 25.07 -43.46 -5.52
CA GLN A 359 24.88 -43.78 -6.95
C GLN A 359 23.49 -44.12 -7.55
N GLY A 360 23.20 -43.43 -8.67
CA GLY A 360 22.34 -43.85 -9.80
C GLY A 360 21.00 -43.11 -9.89
N GLN A 361 20.85 -42.06 -10.69
CA GLN A 361 20.54 -42.00 -12.14
C GLN A 361 19.05 -42.06 -12.51
N ASP A 362 18.69 -41.06 -13.33
CA ASP A 362 17.68 -41.00 -14.41
C ASP A 362 16.19 -40.79 -14.07
N GLY A 363 15.58 -39.83 -14.79
CA GLY A 363 14.14 -39.55 -14.77
C GLY A 363 13.75 -38.26 -15.49
N ASP A 364 13.55 -38.35 -16.80
CA ASP A 364 12.95 -37.37 -17.73
C ASP A 364 11.60 -36.78 -17.28
N GLY A 365 11.21 -35.63 -17.84
CA GLY A 365 9.79 -35.23 -17.88
C GLY A 365 9.45 -33.76 -18.14
N ASP A 366 9.60 -33.33 -19.39
CA ASP A 366 8.73 -32.45 -20.22
C ASP A 366 7.80 -31.36 -19.62
N GLY A 367 7.71 -30.23 -20.37
CA GLY A 367 6.42 -29.55 -20.57
C GLY A 367 6.34 -28.03 -20.42
N ALA A 368 7.09 -27.26 -21.22
CA ALA A 368 6.85 -25.83 -21.42
C ALA A 368 5.56 -25.56 -22.21
N LYS A 369 4.76 -24.55 -21.80
CA LYS A 369 3.67 -23.99 -22.63
C LYS A 369 3.72 -22.46 -22.68
N ALA A 370 3.93 -21.95 -23.88
CA ALA A 370 4.09 -20.54 -24.25
C ALA A 370 2.78 -19.74 -24.19
N SER A 371 2.85 -18.46 -23.79
CA SER A 371 1.73 -17.51 -23.76
C SER A 371 1.61 -16.70 -25.06
N SER A 372 0.42 -16.65 -25.64
CA SER A 372 0.04 -15.77 -26.76
C SER A 372 -0.45 -14.40 -26.27
N VAL A 373 -0.07 -13.34 -26.99
CA VAL A 373 -0.51 -11.94 -26.78
C VAL A 373 -1.84 -11.70 -27.52
N PRO A 374 -2.93 -11.21 -26.89
CA PRO A 374 -4.13 -10.82 -27.63
C PRO A 374 -4.25 -9.31 -27.81
N SER A 375 -4.61 -8.90 -29.02
CA SER A 375 -5.07 -7.57 -29.43
C SER A 375 -6.19 -7.04 -28.52
N GLY A 376 -5.95 -5.94 -27.81
CA GLY A 376 -6.92 -5.29 -26.92
C GLY A 376 -7.50 -3.99 -27.48
N ILE A 377 -8.67 -3.61 -26.99
CA ILE A 377 -9.36 -2.32 -27.22
C ILE A 377 -8.71 -1.26 -26.32
N GLU A 378 -8.36 -0.12 -26.88
CA GLU A 378 -7.77 1.00 -26.14
C GLU A 378 -8.83 1.70 -25.28
N VAL A 379 -8.49 1.94 -24.01
CA VAL A 379 -9.35 2.64 -23.07
C VAL A 379 -9.32 4.15 -23.38
N PRO A 380 -10.47 4.80 -23.62
CA PRO A 380 -10.52 6.26 -23.82
C PRO A 380 -10.17 7.05 -22.56
N MET A 381 -9.82 8.34 -22.74
CA MET A 381 -9.76 9.30 -21.62
C MET A 381 -11.17 9.67 -21.17
N LEU A 382 -11.47 9.37 -19.91
CA LEU A 382 -12.75 9.58 -19.23
C LEU A 382 -12.62 10.58 -18.08
N VAL A 383 -11.42 10.76 -17.52
CA VAL A 383 -11.14 11.80 -16.52
C VAL A 383 -11.48 13.18 -17.11
N GLY A 384 -12.21 13.99 -16.35
CA GLY A 384 -12.73 15.29 -16.76
C GLY A 384 -14.05 15.24 -17.54
N LYS A 385 -14.56 14.04 -17.90
CA LYS A 385 -15.86 13.91 -18.58
C LYS A 385 -17.01 13.68 -17.61
N PRO A 386 -18.23 14.16 -17.92
CA PRO A 386 -19.44 13.77 -17.22
C PRO A 386 -19.64 12.24 -17.29
N TYR A 387 -20.04 11.64 -16.17
CA TYR A 387 -20.23 10.19 -16.05
C TYR A 387 -21.14 9.62 -17.15
N ASP A 388 -22.26 10.28 -17.45
CA ASP A 388 -23.22 9.82 -18.45
C ASP A 388 -22.67 9.86 -19.89
N GLU A 389 -21.82 10.85 -20.19
CA GLU A 389 -21.15 10.96 -21.48
C GLU A 389 -20.08 9.87 -21.62
N ALA A 390 -19.27 9.68 -20.58
CA ALA A 390 -18.24 8.64 -20.52
C ALA A 390 -18.82 7.23 -20.69
N LYS A 391 -19.95 6.94 -20.04
CA LYS A 391 -20.67 5.67 -20.17
C LYS A 391 -21.17 5.42 -21.60
N LYS A 392 -21.69 6.45 -22.28
CA LYS A 392 -22.11 6.36 -23.69
C LYS A 392 -20.92 6.13 -24.62
N ASN A 393 -19.79 6.80 -24.37
CA ASN A 393 -18.60 6.70 -25.19
C ASN A 393 -17.93 5.32 -25.07
N LEU A 394 -17.88 4.74 -23.86
CA LEU A 394 -17.34 3.39 -23.67
C LEU A 394 -18.18 2.29 -24.31
N LYS A 395 -19.51 2.41 -24.27
CA LYS A 395 -20.40 1.46 -24.95
C LYS A 395 -20.14 1.38 -26.45
N LYS A 396 -19.77 2.49 -27.11
CA LYS A 396 -19.43 2.52 -28.55
C LYS A 396 -18.18 1.71 -28.87
N VAL A 397 -17.21 1.63 -27.94
CA VAL A 397 -15.99 0.83 -28.07
C VAL A 397 -16.12 -0.56 -27.44
N GLY A 398 -17.33 -0.97 -27.03
CA GLY A 398 -17.59 -2.30 -26.47
C GLY A 398 -16.98 -2.51 -25.08
N LEU A 399 -16.84 -1.43 -24.30
CA LEU A 399 -16.40 -1.44 -22.91
C LEU A 399 -17.55 -0.97 -22.00
N ASP A 400 -17.57 -1.46 -20.76
CA ASP A 400 -18.54 -1.04 -19.77
C ASP A 400 -17.91 -0.10 -18.73
N LEU A 401 -18.72 0.65 -18.00
CA LEU A 401 -18.26 1.60 -16.99
C LEU A 401 -18.85 1.28 -15.62
N GLU A 402 -18.04 1.36 -14.58
CA GLU A 402 -18.42 1.04 -13.20
C GLU A 402 -17.92 2.12 -12.24
N ILE A 403 -18.80 2.68 -11.41
CA ILE A 403 -18.39 3.60 -10.34
C ILE A 403 -17.82 2.75 -9.21
N VAL A 404 -16.57 2.98 -8.85
CA VAL A 404 -15.93 2.34 -7.68
C VAL A 404 -15.94 3.22 -6.44
N SER A 405 -16.00 4.53 -6.62
CA SER A 405 -16.05 5.49 -5.52
C SER A 405 -16.60 6.84 -5.99
N LYS A 406 -17.12 7.62 -5.02
CA LYS A 406 -17.50 9.02 -5.21
C LYS A 406 -16.81 9.87 -4.17
N ASN A 407 -15.96 10.80 -4.59
CA ASN A 407 -15.16 11.64 -3.68
C ASN A 407 -15.55 13.11 -3.82
N TYR A 408 -15.48 13.89 -2.74
CA TYR A 408 -15.58 15.34 -2.86
C TYR A 408 -14.33 15.90 -3.54
N ASP A 409 -14.53 16.82 -4.48
CA ASP A 409 -13.47 17.52 -5.19
C ASP A 409 -13.93 18.96 -5.40
N SER A 410 -13.23 19.91 -4.79
CA SER A 410 -13.55 21.34 -4.87
C SER A 410 -13.23 21.94 -6.24
N LYS A 411 -12.40 21.28 -7.06
CA LYS A 411 -11.99 21.74 -8.39
C LYS A 411 -12.85 21.15 -9.50
N THR A 412 -13.52 20.03 -9.23
CA THR A 412 -14.27 19.28 -10.24
C THR A 412 -15.77 19.26 -9.93
N PRO A 413 -16.65 19.71 -10.85
CA PRO A 413 -18.10 19.68 -10.65
C PRO A 413 -18.63 18.28 -10.29
N LYS A 414 -19.77 18.25 -9.60
CA LYS A 414 -20.47 17.02 -9.27
C LYS A 414 -20.76 16.18 -10.54
N ASP A 415 -20.65 14.86 -10.40
CA ASP A 415 -20.93 13.86 -11.44
C ASP A 415 -19.92 13.82 -12.62
N VAL A 416 -18.76 14.45 -12.46
CA VAL A 416 -17.61 14.37 -13.38
C VAL A 416 -16.60 13.33 -12.89
N ILE A 417 -16.02 12.55 -13.80
CA ILE A 417 -15.02 11.53 -13.46
C ILE A 417 -13.69 12.19 -13.10
N ILE A 418 -13.16 11.88 -11.92
CA ILE A 418 -11.86 12.40 -11.42
C ILE A 418 -10.73 11.38 -11.50
N ALA A 419 -11.06 10.09 -11.61
CA ALA A 419 -10.07 9.03 -11.81
C ALA A 419 -10.66 7.87 -12.60
N GLN A 420 -9.82 7.16 -13.35
CA GLN A 420 -10.21 5.95 -14.07
C GLN A 420 -9.17 4.85 -13.90
N SER A 421 -9.61 3.59 -13.97
CA SER A 421 -8.77 2.41 -13.97
C SER A 421 -9.41 1.33 -14.85
N PRO A 422 -8.76 0.84 -15.91
CA PRO A 422 -7.41 1.21 -16.38
C PRO A 422 -7.30 2.64 -16.93
N GLU A 423 -6.07 3.14 -16.98
CA GLU A 423 -5.76 4.48 -17.51
C GLU A 423 -6.05 4.60 -19.02
N ALA A 424 -6.13 5.84 -19.50
CA ALA A 424 -6.34 6.12 -20.91
C ALA A 424 -5.20 5.53 -21.75
N GLY A 425 -5.53 4.93 -22.89
CA GLY A 425 -4.57 4.25 -23.78
C GLY A 425 -4.26 2.79 -23.39
N ALA A 426 -4.68 2.31 -22.21
CA ALA A 426 -4.49 0.91 -21.84
C ALA A 426 -5.26 -0.03 -22.78
N LYS A 427 -4.66 -1.16 -23.17
CA LYS A 427 -5.30 -2.16 -24.04
C LYS A 427 -5.99 -3.24 -23.21
N ILE A 428 -7.32 -3.29 -23.27
CA ILE A 428 -8.13 -4.29 -22.55
C ILE A 428 -9.01 -5.12 -23.46
N LYS A 429 -9.35 -6.34 -23.03
CA LYS A 429 -10.27 -7.22 -23.77
C LYS A 429 -11.66 -6.58 -23.85
N LYS A 430 -12.37 -6.80 -24.97
CA LYS A 430 -13.76 -6.37 -25.16
C LYS A 430 -14.66 -6.89 -24.03
N GLY A 431 -15.62 -6.07 -23.59
CA GLY A 431 -16.55 -6.39 -22.50
C GLY A 431 -15.95 -6.24 -21.09
N ARG A 432 -14.74 -5.69 -20.96
CA ARG A 432 -14.16 -5.35 -19.65
C ARG A 432 -14.72 -4.01 -19.17
N LYS A 433 -14.89 -3.91 -17.84
CA LYS A 433 -15.34 -2.69 -17.18
C LYS A 433 -14.15 -1.76 -16.91
N VAL A 434 -14.33 -0.47 -17.22
CA VAL A 434 -13.49 0.63 -16.79
C VAL A 434 -14.08 1.18 -15.50
N ARG A 435 -13.30 1.10 -14.42
CA ARG A 435 -13.68 1.56 -13.08
C ARG A 435 -13.37 3.04 -12.96
N VAL A 436 -14.29 3.83 -12.43
CA VAL A 436 -14.12 5.28 -12.32
C VAL A 436 -14.48 5.81 -10.94
N THR A 437 -13.79 6.86 -10.53
CA THR A 437 -14.13 7.68 -9.37
C THR A 437 -14.85 8.93 -9.85
N VAL A 438 -15.98 9.27 -9.25
CA VAL A 438 -16.81 10.41 -9.66
C VAL A 438 -16.78 11.50 -8.59
N SER A 439 -16.66 12.77 -8.99
CA SER A 439 -16.73 13.91 -8.08
C SER A 439 -18.12 14.06 -7.48
N ARG A 440 -18.19 14.32 -6.17
CA ARG A 440 -19.38 14.77 -5.43
C ARG A 440 -19.56 16.29 -5.46
N GLY A 441 -18.65 17.01 -6.12
CA GLY A 441 -18.55 18.47 -6.09
C GLY A 441 -17.79 18.98 -4.86
N ALA A 442 -17.79 20.30 -4.68
CA ALA A 442 -17.22 20.93 -3.51
C ALA A 442 -17.93 20.48 -2.22
N LYS A 443 -17.15 20.28 -1.15
CA LYS A 443 -17.69 20.03 0.18
C LYS A 443 -18.31 21.34 0.67
N LEU A 444 -19.63 21.41 0.68
CA LEU A 444 -20.41 22.56 1.18
C LEU A 444 -20.37 22.64 2.70
#